data_AF-A0A0Q3H7Q6-F1
#
_entry.id   AF-A0A0Q3H7Q6-F1
#
_cell.length_a   1.000
_cell.length_b   1.000
_cell.length_c   1.000
_cell.angle_alpha   90.00
_cell.angle_beta   90.00
_cell.angle_gamma   90.00
#
_symmetry.space_group_name_H-M   'P 1'
#
loop_
_entity.id
_entity.type
_entity.pdbx_description
1 polymer ?
#
loop_
_entity_poly.entity_id
_entity_poly.type
_entity_poly.pdbx_seq_one_letter_code
_entity_poly.pdbx_strand_id
1 'polypeptide(L)'
;MAVRSSLRCATAAAALALHHQQPAFLAAVRLRLRRIPTRRAMSSSSSAAAAAAPHQAGTWHAVPDLSLRDHRFAVPLDHSAGSTPTITVFAREVVAAGKEEAPLPYLMYLQGGPGFESPRPMEASGWVKKACEEYRVVLLDQRGTGLSTPLTTSSLSQITSAVEQVEYLKHFRADNIVKDAEFIRLNLVPDAKPWTILGQVQYLP
;
A
#
# COMPACT_ATOMS: atom_id res chain seq x y z
N MET A 1 13.76 39.95 38.07
CA MET A 1 13.64 38.47 38.06
C MET A 1 13.78 38.03 36.60
N ALA A 2 14.98 37.84 36.02
CA ALA A 2 16.01 36.82 36.30
C ALA A 2 15.40 35.41 36.08
N VAL A 3 15.84 34.49 35.20
CA VAL A 3 17.11 34.23 34.48
C VAL A 3 16.79 33.29 33.28
N ARG A 4 17.18 33.63 32.02
CA ARG A 4 18.17 32.95 31.11
C ARG A 4 18.29 31.42 31.24
N SER A 5 18.07 30.64 30.16
CA SER A 5 19.06 30.18 29.16
C SER A 5 20.29 29.46 29.72
N SER A 6 20.47 28.16 29.38
CA SER A 6 21.63 27.66 28.60
C SER A 6 21.86 26.14 28.69
N LEU A 7 22.38 25.64 27.58
CA LEU A 7 22.95 24.33 27.26
C LEU A 7 23.92 23.71 28.30
N ARG A 8 24.07 22.38 28.20
CA ARG A 8 25.31 21.52 28.22
C ARG A 8 24.84 20.06 28.31
N CYS A 9 25.12 19.08 27.43
CA CYS A 9 26.36 18.54 26.87
C CYS A 9 27.40 18.14 27.92
N ALA A 10 27.56 16.82 28.17
CA ALA A 10 28.85 16.12 28.39
C ALA A 10 28.67 14.63 28.81
N THR A 11 29.15 13.73 27.93
CA THR A 11 30.02 12.55 28.17
C THR A 11 29.83 11.62 29.37
N ALA A 12 29.85 10.29 29.11
CA ALA A 12 30.96 9.42 29.51
C ALA A 12 30.83 8.00 28.90
N ALA A 13 31.95 7.50 28.38
CA ALA A 13 32.16 6.15 27.90
C ALA A 13 32.65 5.23 29.04
N ALA A 14 32.41 3.92 28.94
CA ALA A 14 33.28 2.92 29.52
C ALA A 14 33.09 1.57 28.82
N ALA A 15 34.15 1.13 28.13
CA ALA A 15 34.32 -0.21 27.61
C ALA A 15 34.77 -1.16 28.72
N LEU A 16 34.35 -2.42 28.68
CA LEU A 16 35.10 -3.52 29.29
C LEU A 16 35.06 -4.73 28.35
N ALA A 17 36.18 -4.98 27.70
CA ALA A 17 36.54 -6.30 27.21
C ALA A 17 37.17 -7.09 28.37
N LEU A 18 37.15 -8.42 28.32
CA LEU A 18 38.35 -9.26 28.23
C LEU A 18 38.01 -10.75 28.49
N HIS A 19 38.35 -11.53 27.47
CA HIS A 19 39.10 -12.79 27.50
C HIS A 19 38.56 -14.14 28.00
N HIS A 20 39.12 -15.12 27.29
CA HIS A 20 39.45 -16.51 27.66
C HIS A 20 38.36 -17.56 27.43
N GLN A 21 38.59 -18.71 26.78
CA GLN A 21 39.83 -19.35 26.30
C GLN A 21 39.42 -20.54 25.40
N GLN A 22 40.15 -20.80 24.30
CA GLN A 22 40.13 -22.10 23.60
C GLN A 22 41.05 -23.11 24.31
N PRO A 23 40.88 -24.41 24.06
CA PRO A 23 41.89 -25.06 23.20
C PRO A 23 41.34 -26.08 22.20
N ALA A 24 42.18 -26.31 21.19
CA ALA A 24 42.03 -27.19 20.05
C ALA A 24 42.18 -28.68 20.40
N PHE A 25 41.56 -29.55 19.59
CA PHE A 25 42.05 -30.90 19.36
C PHE A 25 41.91 -31.29 17.87
N LEU A 26 43.05 -31.62 17.28
CA LEU A 26 43.23 -32.18 15.95
C LEU A 26 42.89 -33.68 15.96
N ALA A 27 42.05 -34.13 15.04
CA ALA A 27 42.02 -35.53 14.62
C ALA A 27 41.68 -35.61 13.13
N ALA A 28 42.68 -35.98 12.33
CA ALA A 28 42.54 -36.23 10.91
C ALA A 28 41.96 -37.63 10.68
N VAL A 29 40.83 -37.72 9.97
CA VAL A 29 40.34 -38.98 9.42
C VAL A 29 40.14 -38.79 7.92
N ARG A 30 40.98 -39.47 7.14
CA ARG A 30 40.82 -39.58 5.67
C ARG A 30 39.70 -40.59 5.38
N LEU A 31 38.55 -40.11 4.93
CA LEU A 31 37.54 -40.96 4.29
C LEU A 31 37.55 -40.79 2.77
N ARG A 32 37.64 -41.93 2.09
CA ARG A 32 37.64 -42.09 0.64
C ARG A 32 36.32 -41.60 0.04
N LEU A 33 36.40 -40.67 -0.91
CA LEU A 33 35.27 -40.24 -1.74
C LEU A 33 34.78 -41.41 -2.60
N ARG A 34 33.59 -41.92 -2.30
CA ARG A 34 32.79 -42.69 -3.27
C ARG A 34 31.92 -41.71 -4.05
N ARG A 35 32.04 -41.74 -5.38
CA ARG A 35 31.21 -40.96 -6.32
C ARG A 35 29.74 -41.34 -6.13
N ILE A 36 28.92 -40.36 -5.78
CA ILE A 36 27.45 -40.43 -5.79
C ILE A 36 27.00 -39.90 -7.16
N PRO A 37 26.08 -40.57 -7.88
CA PRO A 37 25.60 -40.09 -9.17
C PRO A 37 24.82 -38.77 -8.97
N THR A 38 25.11 -37.81 -9.83
CA THR A 38 24.47 -36.49 -9.89
C THR A 38 22.96 -36.65 -10.17
N ARG A 39 22.14 -36.45 -9.15
CA ARG A 39 20.71 -36.24 -9.33
C ARG A 39 20.52 -34.88 -10.03
N ARG A 40 19.98 -34.91 -11.24
CA ARG A 40 19.63 -33.75 -12.06
C ARG A 40 18.80 -32.78 -11.21
N ALA A 41 19.39 -31.64 -10.84
CA ALA A 41 18.67 -30.55 -10.20
C ALA A 41 17.64 -30.02 -11.21
N MET A 42 16.35 -30.19 -10.91
CA MET A 42 15.32 -29.39 -11.57
C MET A 42 15.51 -27.96 -11.06
N SER A 43 15.73 -27.02 -11.98
CA SER A 43 15.68 -25.60 -11.65
C SER A 43 14.26 -25.27 -11.21
N SER A 44 14.00 -25.28 -9.91
CA SER A 44 12.91 -24.49 -9.38
C SER A 44 13.31 -23.04 -9.61
N SER A 45 12.76 -22.43 -10.65
CA SER A 45 12.68 -20.98 -10.75
C SER A 45 11.77 -20.52 -9.63
N SER A 46 12.30 -20.46 -8.41
CA SER A 46 11.72 -19.63 -7.37
C SER A 46 11.93 -18.20 -7.85
N SER A 47 10.95 -17.66 -8.56
CA SER A 47 10.79 -16.20 -8.52
C SER A 47 10.45 -15.92 -7.06
N ALA A 48 11.48 -15.65 -6.25
CA ALA A 48 11.30 -14.83 -5.07
C ALA A 48 10.51 -13.63 -5.59
N ALA A 49 9.25 -13.53 -5.17
CA ALA A 49 8.37 -12.44 -5.55
C ALA A 49 9.17 -11.18 -5.24
N ALA A 50 9.69 -10.53 -6.28
CA ALA A 50 10.32 -9.23 -6.13
C ALA A 50 9.30 -8.41 -5.36
N ALA A 51 9.68 -7.90 -4.19
CA ALA A 51 8.77 -7.13 -3.35
C ALA A 51 8.11 -6.09 -4.26
N ALA A 52 6.83 -6.31 -4.57
CA ALA A 52 6.17 -5.56 -5.62
C ALA A 52 6.24 -4.09 -5.21
N ALA A 53 6.56 -3.21 -6.17
CA ALA A 53 6.64 -1.79 -5.89
C ALA A 53 5.37 -1.37 -5.14
N PRO A 54 5.49 -0.53 -4.08
CA PRO A 54 4.36 -0.14 -3.24
C PRO A 54 3.22 0.51 -4.04
N HIS A 55 3.53 0.99 -5.24
CA HIS A 55 2.60 1.56 -6.21
C HIS A 55 2.88 1.01 -7.62
N GLN A 56 1.82 0.61 -8.30
CA GLN A 56 1.83 0.20 -9.70
C GLN A 56 0.77 1.00 -10.46
N ALA A 57 1.17 1.65 -11.55
CA ALA A 57 0.28 2.42 -12.41
C ALA A 57 0.17 1.73 -13.78
N GLY A 58 -1.07 1.46 -14.23
CA GLY A 58 -1.37 0.79 -15.50
C GLY A 58 -1.06 1.66 -16.73
N THR A 59 -1.61 1.34 -17.89
CA THR A 59 -1.57 2.23 -19.05
C THR A 59 -2.78 3.17 -19.06
N TRP A 60 -2.64 4.32 -19.70
CA TRP A 60 -3.79 5.15 -20.04
C TRP A 60 -4.71 4.40 -21.02
N HIS A 61 -6.02 4.54 -20.83
CA HIS A 61 -7.04 4.10 -21.76
C HIS A 61 -8.12 5.16 -21.91
N ALA A 62 -8.67 5.27 -23.12
CA ALA A 62 -9.65 6.30 -23.45
C ALA A 62 -11.08 5.80 -23.30
N VAL A 63 -11.94 6.69 -22.86
CA VAL A 63 -13.40 6.63 -23.03
C VAL A 63 -13.84 7.98 -23.64
N PRO A 64 -15.07 8.14 -24.17
CA PRO A 64 -15.51 9.41 -24.72
C PRO A 64 -15.23 10.59 -23.77
N ASP A 65 -14.43 11.55 -24.26
CA ASP A 65 -14.00 12.79 -23.59
C ASP A 65 -13.14 12.63 -22.30
N LEU A 66 -12.77 11.42 -21.88
CA LEU A 66 -11.91 11.17 -20.72
C LEU A 66 -10.75 10.22 -21.03
N SER A 67 -9.64 10.41 -20.34
CA SER A 67 -8.56 9.43 -20.24
C SER A 67 -8.48 8.90 -18.82
N LEU A 68 -8.34 7.59 -18.69
CA LEU A 68 -8.39 6.85 -17.44
C LEU A 68 -7.10 6.06 -17.24
N ARG A 69 -6.60 5.99 -16.01
CA ARG A 69 -5.49 5.11 -15.64
C ARG A 69 -5.75 4.46 -14.29
N ASP A 70 -5.47 3.17 -14.24
CA ASP A 70 -5.66 2.37 -13.03
C ASP A 70 -4.38 2.36 -12.18
N HIS A 71 -4.52 2.52 -10.87
CA HIS A 71 -3.45 2.44 -9.90
C HIS A 71 -3.73 1.36 -8.86
N ARG A 72 -2.69 0.64 -8.46
CA ARG A 72 -2.73 -0.35 -7.38
C ARG A 72 -1.63 -0.04 -6.38
N PHE A 73 -2.00 0.02 -5.11
CA PHE A 73 -1.11 0.30 -4.00
C PHE A 73 -1.09 -0.90 -3.08
N ALA A 74 0.10 -1.39 -2.73
CA ALA A 74 0.29 -2.36 -1.68
C ALA A 74 0.42 -1.59 -0.35
N VAL A 75 -0.59 -1.70 0.50
CA VAL A 75 -0.63 -1.00 1.80
C VAL A 75 -0.69 -2.01 2.95
N PRO A 76 -0.21 -1.65 4.16
CA PRO A 76 -0.38 -2.48 5.34
C PRO A 76 -1.86 -2.74 5.64
N LEU A 77 -2.19 -3.98 6.01
CA LEU A 77 -3.49 -4.30 6.61
C LEU A 77 -3.66 -3.50 7.90
N ASP A 78 -2.62 -3.49 8.74
CA ASP A 78 -2.56 -2.70 9.96
C ASP A 78 -1.42 -1.68 9.87
N HIS A 79 -1.78 -0.41 9.88
CA HIS A 79 -0.83 0.71 9.85
C HIS A 79 -0.16 0.99 11.21
N SER A 80 -0.60 0.34 12.29
CA SER A 80 -0.04 0.53 13.64
C SER A 80 1.12 -0.42 13.98
N ALA A 81 1.30 -1.49 13.20
CA ALA A 81 2.32 -2.50 13.42
C ALA A 81 3.36 -2.52 12.29
N GLY A 82 4.62 -2.80 12.64
CA GLY A 82 5.76 -2.62 11.73
C GLY A 82 5.82 -3.61 10.55
N SER A 83 5.43 -4.88 10.76
CA SER A 83 5.38 -5.90 9.72
C SER A 83 4.03 -6.60 9.77
N THR A 84 3.14 -6.24 8.85
CA THR A 84 1.78 -6.76 8.76
C THR A 84 1.52 -7.26 7.35
N PRO A 85 0.57 -8.20 7.16
CA PRO A 85 0.14 -8.58 5.82
C PRO A 85 -0.27 -7.33 5.02
N THR A 86 0.01 -7.31 3.73
CA THR A 86 -0.40 -6.21 2.86
C THR A 86 -1.71 -6.53 2.16
N ILE A 87 -2.53 -5.50 1.95
CA ILE A 87 -3.68 -5.53 1.06
C ILE A 87 -3.42 -4.64 -0.15
N THR A 88 -4.13 -4.91 -1.25
CA THR A 88 -4.17 -4.02 -2.40
C THR A 88 -5.30 -3.01 -2.23
N VAL A 89 -4.98 -1.72 -2.43
CA VAL A 89 -5.94 -0.63 -2.61
C VAL A 89 -5.86 -0.13 -4.05
N PHE A 90 -7.01 0.01 -4.69
CA PHE A 90 -7.19 0.47 -6.05
C PHE A 90 -7.66 1.91 -6.08
N ALA A 91 -7.10 2.69 -7.00
CA ALA A 91 -7.63 3.99 -7.37
C ALA A 91 -7.61 4.13 -8.90
N ARG A 92 -8.62 4.80 -9.45
CA ARG A 92 -8.64 5.19 -10.85
C ARG A 92 -8.40 6.68 -10.98
N GLU A 93 -7.39 7.04 -11.73
CA GLU A 93 -7.15 8.41 -12.12
C GLU A 93 -7.94 8.74 -13.40
N VAL A 94 -8.56 9.92 -13.42
CA VAL A 94 -9.42 10.39 -14.50
C VAL A 94 -9.05 11.84 -14.83
N VAL A 95 -8.87 12.10 -16.12
CA VAL A 95 -8.67 13.43 -16.69
C VAL A 95 -9.55 13.60 -17.92
N ALA A 96 -9.76 14.86 -18.33
CA ALA A 96 -10.26 15.13 -19.68
C ALA A 96 -9.26 14.59 -20.71
N ALA A 97 -9.76 14.03 -21.81
CA ALA A 97 -8.89 13.51 -22.87
C ALA A 97 -7.90 14.59 -23.36
N GLY A 98 -6.62 14.22 -23.52
CA GLY A 98 -5.55 15.16 -23.90
C GLY A 98 -4.94 15.94 -22.73
N LYS A 99 -5.37 15.71 -21.49
CA LYS A 99 -4.79 16.31 -20.27
C LYS A 99 -3.99 15.33 -19.41
N GLU A 100 -3.57 14.20 -19.95
CA GLU A 100 -2.83 13.14 -19.24
C GLU A 100 -1.55 13.67 -18.57
N GLU A 101 -0.85 14.59 -19.25
CA GLU A 101 0.39 15.21 -18.78
C GLU A 101 0.18 16.66 -18.28
N ALA A 102 -1.07 17.12 -18.19
CA ALA A 102 -1.35 18.48 -17.74
C ALA A 102 -1.07 18.62 -16.23
N PRO A 103 -0.43 19.73 -15.78
CA PRO A 103 -0.09 19.94 -14.37
C PRO A 103 -1.32 20.41 -13.57
N LEU A 104 -2.32 19.54 -13.43
CA LEU A 104 -3.56 19.81 -12.70
C LEU A 104 -3.46 19.43 -11.21
N PRO A 105 -4.13 20.15 -10.31
CA PRO A 105 -4.31 19.72 -8.93
C PRO A 105 -5.15 18.43 -8.87
N TYR A 106 -4.97 17.66 -7.80
CA TYR A 106 -5.70 16.41 -7.59
C TYR A 106 -6.98 16.63 -6.80
N LEU A 107 -8.04 15.91 -7.18
CA LEU A 107 -9.29 15.81 -6.44
C LEU A 107 -9.58 14.34 -6.13
N MET A 108 -9.48 13.93 -4.87
CA MET A 108 -9.89 12.60 -4.45
C MET A 108 -11.39 12.57 -4.20
N TYR A 109 -12.06 11.56 -4.76
CA TYR A 109 -13.46 11.27 -4.48
C TYR A 109 -13.60 10.12 -3.48
N LEU A 110 -14.34 10.37 -2.39
CA LEU A 110 -14.72 9.39 -1.39
C LEU A 110 -16.19 8.99 -1.60
N GLN A 111 -16.38 7.76 -2.07
CA GLN A 111 -17.69 7.15 -2.22
C GLN A 111 -18.40 7.09 -0.86
N GLY A 112 -19.66 7.52 -0.85
CA GLY A 112 -20.56 7.40 0.29
C GLY A 112 -21.19 6.02 0.42
N GLY A 113 -21.81 5.76 1.58
CA GLY A 113 -22.33 4.44 1.92
C GLY A 113 -21.18 3.46 2.17
N PRO A 114 -21.16 2.71 3.29
CA PRO A 114 -20.14 1.67 3.43
C PRO A 114 -20.41 0.56 2.41
N GLY A 115 -19.33 0.00 1.85
CA GLY A 115 -19.39 -1.21 1.03
C GLY A 115 -19.51 -1.00 -0.49
N PHE A 116 -19.53 0.24 -0.98
CA PHE A 116 -19.57 0.52 -2.42
C PHE A 116 -18.19 0.90 -2.98
N GLU A 117 -17.91 0.46 -4.21
CA GLU A 117 -16.79 0.95 -5.00
C GLU A 117 -17.02 2.36 -5.53
N SER A 118 -15.94 3.03 -5.93
CA SER A 118 -16.03 4.31 -6.62
C SER A 118 -16.73 4.16 -7.99
N PRO A 119 -17.37 5.19 -8.53
CA PRO A 119 -17.96 5.14 -9.87
C PRO A 119 -16.96 4.67 -10.94
N ARG A 120 -17.47 4.03 -11.99
CA ARG A 120 -16.69 3.60 -13.16
C ARG A 120 -17.15 4.40 -14.39
N PRO A 121 -16.66 5.64 -14.58
CA PRO A 121 -17.10 6.45 -15.69
C PRO A 121 -16.73 5.79 -17.02
N MET A 122 -17.71 5.70 -17.92
CA MET A 122 -17.55 5.19 -19.29
C MET A 122 -17.60 6.32 -20.33
N GLU A 123 -17.78 7.56 -19.89
CA GLU A 123 -17.80 8.79 -20.70
C GLU A 123 -17.71 10.00 -19.75
N ALA A 124 -17.45 11.20 -20.30
CA ALA A 124 -17.56 12.44 -19.54
C ALA A 124 -19.04 12.80 -19.27
N SER A 125 -19.50 12.57 -18.05
CA SER A 125 -20.84 12.98 -17.61
C SER A 125 -20.87 13.50 -16.16
N GLY A 126 -21.98 14.12 -15.79
CA GLY A 126 -22.27 14.58 -14.43
C GLY A 126 -21.16 15.45 -13.83
N TRP A 127 -20.88 15.24 -12.54
CA TRP A 127 -19.87 16.01 -11.81
C TRP A 127 -18.44 15.66 -12.25
N VAL A 128 -18.18 14.43 -12.74
CA VAL A 128 -16.84 14.00 -13.17
C VAL A 128 -16.38 14.83 -14.36
N LYS A 129 -17.26 15.03 -15.36
CA LYS A 129 -16.99 15.92 -16.51
C LYS A 129 -16.56 17.30 -16.05
N LYS A 130 -17.35 17.91 -15.15
CA LYS A 130 -17.08 19.27 -14.66
C LYS A 130 -15.78 19.33 -13.85
N ALA A 131 -15.52 18.35 -12.98
CA ALA A 131 -14.30 18.30 -12.18
C ALA A 131 -13.04 18.16 -13.06
N CYS A 132 -13.10 17.37 -14.13
CA CYS A 132 -11.98 17.17 -15.06
C CYS A 132 -11.61 18.41 -15.91
N GLU A 133 -12.41 19.48 -15.85
CA GLU A 133 -12.02 20.77 -16.43
C GLU A 133 -10.84 21.39 -15.66
N GLU A 134 -10.78 21.18 -14.35
CA GLU A 134 -9.85 21.86 -13.43
C GLU A 134 -8.95 20.90 -12.64
N TYR A 135 -9.33 19.62 -12.51
CA TYR A 135 -8.67 18.65 -11.64
C TYR A 135 -8.29 17.35 -12.36
N ARG A 136 -7.28 16.68 -11.81
CA ARG A 136 -7.06 15.23 -11.94
C ARG A 136 -7.88 14.52 -10.88
N VAL A 137 -8.93 13.84 -11.30
CA VAL A 137 -9.85 13.16 -10.37
C VAL A 137 -9.29 11.79 -10.02
N VAL A 138 -9.26 11.45 -8.72
CA VAL A 138 -8.87 10.14 -8.19
C VAL A 138 -10.10 9.48 -7.58
N LEU A 139 -10.59 8.45 -8.25
CA LEU A 139 -11.70 7.61 -7.82
C LEU A 139 -11.15 6.45 -6.98
N LEU A 140 -11.22 6.60 -5.66
CA LEU A 140 -10.68 5.62 -4.71
C LEU A 140 -11.71 4.54 -4.40
N ASP A 141 -11.34 3.28 -4.61
CA ASP A 141 -12.01 2.17 -3.95
C ASP A 141 -11.43 2.05 -2.55
N GLN A 142 -12.27 2.30 -1.54
CA GLN A 142 -11.85 2.17 -0.15
C GLN A 142 -11.46 0.71 0.14
N ARG A 143 -10.55 0.48 1.09
CA ARG A 143 -10.18 -0.89 1.48
C ARG A 143 -11.43 -1.75 1.74
N GLY A 144 -11.48 -2.93 1.13
CA GLY A 144 -12.63 -3.83 1.26
C GLY A 144 -13.75 -3.61 0.24
N THR A 145 -13.67 -2.62 -0.66
CA THR A 145 -14.67 -2.38 -1.70
C THR A 145 -14.10 -2.52 -3.11
N GLY A 146 -14.95 -2.86 -4.08
CA GLY A 146 -14.57 -2.93 -5.50
C GLY A 146 -13.33 -3.77 -5.78
N LEU A 147 -12.32 -3.12 -6.36
CA LEU A 147 -11.03 -3.71 -6.74
C LEU A 147 -9.97 -3.57 -5.65
N SER A 148 -10.30 -2.98 -4.51
CA SER A 148 -9.47 -2.93 -3.30
C SER A 148 -9.77 -4.13 -2.42
N THR A 149 -8.91 -5.16 -2.47
CA THR A 149 -8.97 -6.43 -1.68
C THR A 149 -10.34 -6.63 -1.00
N PRO A 150 -11.35 -7.08 -1.76
CA PRO A 150 -12.73 -6.90 -1.39
C PRO A 150 -13.11 -7.75 -0.18
N LEU A 151 -13.91 -7.18 0.71
CA LEU A 151 -14.56 -7.91 1.79
C LEU A 151 -15.85 -8.53 1.27
N THR A 152 -15.84 -9.84 1.09
CA THR A 152 -16.99 -10.63 0.66
C THR A 152 -17.33 -11.70 1.70
N THR A 153 -18.54 -12.25 1.62
CA THR A 153 -18.92 -13.42 2.43
C THR A 153 -17.97 -14.59 2.19
N SER A 154 -17.56 -14.80 0.94
CA SER A 154 -16.62 -15.86 0.55
C SER A 154 -15.20 -15.63 1.07
N SER A 155 -14.72 -14.39 1.14
CA SER A 155 -13.38 -14.11 1.68
C SER A 155 -13.36 -14.27 3.19
N LEU A 156 -14.43 -13.87 3.89
CA LEU A 156 -14.55 -14.02 5.33
C LEU A 156 -14.76 -15.48 5.75
N SER A 157 -15.43 -16.30 4.94
CA SER A 157 -15.63 -17.72 5.25
C SER A 157 -14.33 -18.54 5.23
N GLN A 158 -13.25 -18.01 4.65
CA GLN A 158 -11.91 -18.61 4.73
C GLN A 158 -11.29 -18.48 6.12
N ILE A 159 -11.79 -17.55 6.95
CA ILE A 159 -11.34 -17.35 8.33
C ILE A 159 -12.31 -18.11 9.24
N THR A 160 -11.87 -19.24 9.78
CA THR A 160 -12.76 -20.17 10.51
C THR A 160 -13.11 -19.69 11.92
N SER A 161 -12.27 -18.87 12.55
CA SER A 161 -12.50 -18.35 13.90
C SER A 161 -13.23 -17.02 13.86
N ALA A 162 -14.32 -16.90 14.63
CA ALA A 162 -15.04 -15.63 14.77
C ALA A 162 -14.16 -14.52 15.37
N VAL A 163 -13.24 -14.88 16.28
CA VAL A 163 -12.29 -13.92 16.87
C VAL A 163 -11.35 -13.40 15.79
N GLU A 164 -10.81 -14.28 14.94
CA GLU A 164 -9.93 -13.88 13.84
C GLU A 164 -10.67 -13.05 12.79
N GLN A 165 -11.96 -13.32 12.54
CA GLN A 165 -12.78 -12.48 11.66
C GLN A 165 -12.92 -11.06 12.22
N VAL A 166 -13.20 -10.91 13.51
CA VAL A 166 -13.30 -9.60 14.17
C VAL A 166 -11.96 -8.87 14.11
N GLU A 167 -10.87 -9.56 14.42
CA GLU A 167 -9.51 -9.02 14.37
C GLU A 167 -9.12 -8.60 12.96
N TYR A 168 -9.58 -9.29 11.92
CA TYR A 168 -9.38 -8.89 10.53
C TYR A 168 -10.24 -7.67 10.15
N LEU A 169 -11.53 -7.71 10.47
CA LEU A 169 -12.51 -6.68 10.09
C LEU A 169 -12.25 -5.33 10.74
N LYS A 170 -11.65 -5.28 11.93
CA LYS A 170 -11.29 -4.00 12.59
C LYS A 170 -10.36 -3.14 11.73
N HIS A 171 -9.60 -3.76 10.82
CA HIS A 171 -8.67 -3.04 9.94
C HIS A 171 -9.34 -2.35 8.75
N PHE A 172 -10.64 -2.56 8.50
CA PHE A 172 -11.39 -1.97 7.39
C PHE A 172 -12.18 -0.71 7.78
N ARG A 173 -11.87 -0.15 8.95
CA ARG A 173 -12.50 1.06 9.49
C ARG A 173 -11.97 2.34 8.82
N ALA A 174 -12.75 3.41 8.96
CA ALA A 174 -12.48 4.72 8.37
C ALA A 174 -11.10 5.30 8.71
N ASP A 175 -10.57 5.04 9.90
CA ASP A 175 -9.23 5.51 10.29
C ASP A 175 -8.12 4.91 9.41
N ASN A 176 -8.24 3.64 9.00
CA ASN A 176 -7.29 3.05 8.06
C ASN A 176 -7.56 3.46 6.61
N ILE A 177 -8.80 3.78 6.24
CA ILE A 177 -9.11 4.38 4.93
C ILE A 177 -8.41 5.75 4.79
N VAL A 178 -8.40 6.56 5.84
CA VAL A 178 -7.67 7.84 5.86
C VAL A 178 -6.17 7.63 5.71
N LYS A 179 -5.59 6.63 6.39
CA LYS A 179 -4.16 6.29 6.26
C LYS A 179 -3.81 5.78 4.87
N ASP A 180 -4.68 5.01 4.24
CA ASP A 180 -4.51 4.60 2.84
C ASP A 180 -4.54 5.79 1.90
N ALA A 181 -5.49 6.69 2.09
CA ALA A 181 -5.61 7.90 1.30
C ALA A 181 -4.33 8.76 1.42
N GLU A 182 -3.80 8.93 2.62
CA GLU A 182 -2.52 9.63 2.82
C GLU A 182 -1.35 8.90 2.17
N PHE A 183 -1.25 7.57 2.33
CA PHE A 183 -0.24 6.76 1.66
C PHE A 183 -0.30 6.94 0.13
N ILE A 184 -1.51 6.90 -0.44
CA ILE A 184 -1.74 7.11 -1.87
C ILE A 184 -1.30 8.51 -2.28
N ARG A 185 -1.68 9.55 -1.53
CA ARG A 185 -1.32 10.94 -1.82
C ARG A 185 0.20 11.12 -1.89
N LEU A 186 0.94 10.54 -0.94
CA LEU A 186 2.41 10.59 -0.90
C LEU A 186 3.07 9.90 -2.10
N ASN A 187 2.44 8.87 -2.67
CA ASN A 187 3.00 8.08 -3.78
C ASN A 187 2.47 8.51 -5.16
N LEU A 188 1.31 9.15 -5.23
CA LEU A 188 0.65 9.53 -6.49
C LEU A 188 0.84 11.00 -6.83
N VAL A 189 0.77 11.90 -5.84
CA VAL A 189 0.77 13.35 -6.07
C VAL A 189 2.21 13.87 -6.11
N PRO A 190 2.62 14.58 -7.18
CA PRO A 190 3.95 15.19 -7.26
C PRO A 190 4.26 16.08 -6.05
N ASP A 191 5.47 15.92 -5.52
CA ASP A 191 5.97 16.61 -4.32
C ASP A 191 5.09 16.41 -3.07
N ALA A 192 4.23 15.39 -3.04
CA ALA A 192 3.25 15.21 -1.97
C ALA A 192 2.47 16.50 -1.66
N LYS A 193 2.00 17.20 -2.70
CA LYS A 193 1.13 18.37 -2.52
C LYS A 193 -0.24 17.97 -1.92
N PRO A 194 -0.94 18.90 -1.25
CA PRO A 194 -2.32 18.67 -0.84
C PRO A 194 -3.22 18.37 -2.03
N TRP A 195 -4.24 17.55 -1.80
CA TRP A 195 -5.35 17.33 -2.75
C TRP A 195 -6.66 17.90 -2.21
N THR A 196 -7.60 18.16 -3.10
CA THR A 196 -8.98 18.46 -2.73
C THR A 196 -9.74 17.16 -2.50
N ILE A 197 -10.68 17.14 -1.56
CA ILE A 197 -11.53 15.97 -1.29
C ILE A 197 -12.98 16.31 -1.61
N LEU A 198 -13.64 15.44 -2.37
CA LEU A 198 -15.07 15.44 -2.60
C LEU A 198 -15.65 14.17 -2.00
N GLY A 199 -16.65 14.31 -1.13
CA GLY A 199 -17.34 13.17 -0.52
C GLY A 199 -18.82 13.16 -0.88
N GLN A 200 -19.38 11.96 -1.01
CA GLN A 200 -20.83 11.77 -1.11
C GLN A 200 -21.36 11.13 0.19
N VAL A 201 -22.60 11.44 0.55
CA VAL A 201 -23.37 10.67 1.53
C VAL A 201 -24.42 9.89 0.76
N GLN A 202 -24.51 8.58 0.98
CA GLN A 202 -25.54 7.73 0.39
C GLN A 202 -26.54 7.36 1.47
N TYR A 203 -27.78 7.81 1.29
CA TYR A 203 -28.92 7.39 2.09
C TYR A 203 -29.58 6.20 1.38
N LEU A 204 -29.84 5.12 2.11
CA LEU A 204 -30.71 4.06 1.63
C LEU A 204 -32.15 4.57 1.68
N PRO A 205 -32.95 4.39 0.60
CA PRO A 205 -34.35 4.81 0.57
C PRO A 205 -35.22 4.03 1.56
#